data_AF-A0A937QCT0-F1
#
_entry.id   AF-A0A937QCT0-F1
#
_cell.length_a   1.000
_cell.length_b   1.000
_cell.length_c   1.000
_cell.angle_alpha   90.00
_cell.angle_beta   90.00
_cell.angle_gamma   90.00
#
_symmetry.space_group_name_H-M   'P 1'
#
loop_
_entity.id
_entity.type
_entity.pdbx_description
1 polymer ?
#
loop_
_entity_poly.entity_id
_entity_poly.type
_entity_poly.pdbx_seq_one_letter_code
_entity_poly.pdbx_strand_id
1 'polypeptide(L)'
;MIGITSYGGYIPRLRLDRMSIYQTMGWFAPAIVMVAQGERSFCNWDEDALTMAVAASKDCLVGQDKSVVDGFFLCSTTLPFSDRLNAGVIKTALNLNDRLHAADFTSTLRAGTTGLVEAFSAVKSGDRRRVLVTATDKRLAKTAYFYEMWFGDGAASLLVGDSGVIAEFLGSYAVTHDFVDHYRGSTSQYDYMWEERWVRDQGYAKIIPEAVSGLFDKLSITMEEVDKLVFPCFFKAEHRNIAKRLGATPEKVADNLHEVCGETGTAHPLVMLVNALEEARPGDRILLAGFGQGCDALYFRVTDDILKLPNRQGIRGSLGSKKSTDNYAKFLKFRNLIQTETGIRAEAPTQTAMTVLWRKRDMILGLVGGKCSKCGTPQFPRMDICVNPECRAVHSQEPYEFADVPASVKSFTGDLLAVSVDPPGIYGMVQFEGGGRLMADFTDCEISKVRVGQQVTMSFRRRYTDRERGFTGYFWKAVPVPEPEKEGAVEGEAIRFDGQVAIVTGAGAGLGRVYALELAKRGARVVVNDLGGARDGSGSGSEAADRVVEKIRESGGEAVANYDSVATAEGGQGIVDTAIDAFGRLDILINNAGILRDKTLVKMEPENWDAVMDVHLKGAYNVTRPAFVKMRENR
;
A
#
# COMPACT_ATOMS: atom_id res chain seq x y z
N MET A 1 23.96 29.97 -3.27
CA MET A 1 23.19 29.37 -4.38
C MET A 1 21.89 28.87 -3.79
N ILE A 2 20.74 29.14 -4.40
CA ILE A 2 19.44 28.62 -3.94
C ILE A 2 18.91 27.71 -5.04
N GLY A 3 18.34 26.57 -4.68
CA GLY A 3 17.81 25.66 -5.68
C GLY A 3 17.18 24.41 -5.07
N ILE A 4 16.94 23.43 -5.93
CA ILE A 4 16.51 22.10 -5.53
C ILE A 4 17.74 21.40 -4.93
N THR A 5 17.54 20.68 -3.84
CA THR A 5 18.59 19.98 -3.07
C THR A 5 18.35 18.46 -3.02
N SER A 6 17.11 18.03 -3.23
CA SER A 6 16.73 16.63 -3.38
C SER A 6 15.41 16.53 -4.14
N TYR A 7 15.15 15.38 -4.74
CA TYR A 7 13.89 15.06 -5.41
C TYR A 7 13.42 13.64 -5.07
N GLY A 8 12.12 13.40 -5.19
CA GLY A 8 11.51 12.08 -5.10
C GLY A 8 10.25 11.98 -5.95
N GLY A 9 9.91 10.77 -6.35
CA GLY A 9 8.80 10.51 -7.26
C GLY A 9 7.96 9.31 -6.84
N TYR A 10 6.66 9.35 -7.12
CA TYR A 10 5.80 8.20 -6.94
C TYR A 10 4.70 8.16 -8.01
N ILE A 11 4.70 7.10 -8.81
CA ILE A 11 3.54 6.71 -9.62
C ILE A 11 3.01 5.39 -9.02
N PRO A 12 1.70 5.24 -8.77
CA PRO A 12 1.13 4.00 -8.24
C PRO A 12 1.60 2.76 -8.98
N ARG A 13 1.50 1.58 -8.37
CA ARG A 13 1.93 0.35 -9.04
C ARG A 13 1.00 -0.06 -10.19
N LEU A 14 -0.31 0.12 -10.04
CA LEU A 14 -1.28 -0.39 -11.00
C LEU A 14 -1.36 0.49 -12.26
N ARG A 15 -1.40 -0.16 -13.43
CA ARG A 15 -1.64 0.47 -14.73
C ARG A 15 -2.85 -0.16 -15.39
N LEU A 16 -3.82 0.65 -15.79
CA LEU A 16 -4.95 0.19 -16.57
C LEU A 16 -4.63 0.41 -18.05
N ASP A 17 -4.68 -0.67 -18.83
CA ASP A 17 -4.63 -0.58 -20.29
C ASP A 17 -5.84 0.22 -20.79
N ARG A 18 -5.61 1.32 -21.49
CA ARG A 18 -6.69 2.17 -22.01
C ARG A 18 -7.55 1.45 -23.03
N MET A 19 -7.00 0.46 -23.74
CA MET A 19 -7.78 -0.35 -24.68
C MET A 19 -8.89 -1.12 -23.97
N SER A 20 -8.69 -1.56 -22.73
CA SER A 20 -9.73 -2.26 -21.95
C SER A 20 -10.95 -1.37 -21.65
N ILE A 21 -10.73 -0.06 -21.46
CA ILE A 21 -11.81 0.92 -21.29
C ILE A 21 -12.61 1.03 -22.59
N TYR A 22 -11.92 1.15 -23.73
CA TYR A 22 -12.58 1.22 -25.04
C TYR A 22 -13.33 -0.07 -25.38
N GLN A 23 -12.76 -1.24 -25.11
CA GLN A 23 -13.44 -2.51 -25.32
C GLN A 23 -14.76 -2.61 -24.54
N THR A 24 -14.83 -2.00 -23.35
CA THR A 24 -16.04 -2.00 -22.51
C THR A 24 -17.03 -0.88 -22.87
N MET A 25 -16.54 0.33 -23.12
CA MET A 25 -17.37 1.54 -23.26
C MET A 25 -17.45 2.10 -24.69
N GLY A 26 -16.72 1.51 -25.64
CA GLY A 26 -16.64 1.98 -27.03
C GLY A 26 -17.96 1.88 -27.80
N TRP A 27 -18.87 1.01 -27.38
CA TRP A 27 -20.23 0.97 -27.93
C TRP A 27 -21.03 2.24 -27.60
N PHE A 28 -20.77 2.87 -26.44
CA PHE A 28 -21.42 4.10 -26.00
C PHE A 28 -20.64 5.35 -26.44
N ALA A 29 -19.31 5.32 -26.34
CA ALA A 29 -18.42 6.43 -26.67
C ALA A 29 -17.33 6.01 -27.67
N PRO A 30 -17.65 5.76 -28.95
CA PRO A 30 -16.70 5.20 -29.91
C PRO A 30 -15.48 6.09 -30.16
N ALA A 31 -15.59 7.41 -30.00
CA ALA A 31 -14.52 8.37 -30.23
C ALA A 31 -13.31 8.20 -29.28
N ILE A 32 -13.49 7.57 -28.11
CA ILE A 32 -12.38 7.36 -27.16
C ILE A 32 -11.31 6.40 -27.69
N VAL A 33 -11.59 5.66 -28.79
CA VAL A 33 -10.59 4.84 -29.50
C VAL A 33 -9.37 5.67 -29.92
N MET A 34 -9.57 6.96 -30.24
CA MET A 34 -8.50 7.87 -30.67
C MET A 34 -7.43 8.08 -29.61
N VAL A 35 -7.74 7.78 -28.34
CA VAL A 35 -6.87 7.96 -27.19
C VAL A 35 -6.70 6.66 -26.39
N ALA A 36 -7.01 5.52 -26.99
CA ALA A 36 -6.90 4.20 -26.36
C ALA A 36 -5.47 3.64 -26.33
N GLN A 37 -4.48 4.36 -26.88
CA GLN A 37 -3.08 3.94 -26.85
C GLN A 37 -2.45 4.14 -25.47
N GLY A 38 -1.68 3.13 -25.05
CA GLY A 38 -0.90 3.15 -23.83
C GLY A 38 -1.74 2.84 -22.60
N GLU A 39 -1.22 3.21 -21.45
CA GLU A 39 -1.81 2.88 -20.16
C GLU A 39 -1.93 4.12 -19.28
N ARG A 40 -2.79 4.03 -18.27
CA ARG A 40 -2.92 5.05 -17.24
C ARG A 40 -2.62 4.47 -15.87
N SER A 41 -1.93 5.25 -15.04
CA SER A 41 -1.74 4.90 -13.63
C SER A 41 -3.05 5.09 -12.86
N PHE A 42 -3.27 4.23 -11.86
CA PHE A 42 -4.34 4.43 -10.89
C PHE A 42 -3.94 3.88 -9.53
N CYS A 43 -4.35 4.58 -8.48
CA CYS A 43 -4.20 4.18 -7.10
C CYS A 43 -4.83 2.80 -6.85
N ASN A 44 -4.14 1.98 -6.05
CA ASN A 44 -4.72 0.84 -5.38
C ASN A 44 -5.87 1.29 -4.45
N TRP A 45 -6.73 0.37 -3.99
CA TRP A 45 -7.90 0.70 -3.17
C TRP A 45 -7.53 1.35 -1.83
N ASP A 46 -6.31 1.19 -1.36
CA ASP A 46 -5.77 1.76 -0.14
C ASP A 46 -4.83 2.95 -0.39
N GLU A 47 -4.90 3.55 -1.58
CA GLU A 47 -4.14 4.73 -1.99
C GLU A 47 -5.02 5.95 -2.29
N ASP A 48 -4.49 7.13 -1.94
CA ASP A 48 -5.00 8.45 -2.28
C ASP A 48 -3.87 9.49 -2.45
N ALA A 49 -4.25 10.76 -2.63
CA ALA A 49 -3.31 11.86 -2.77
C ALA A 49 -2.31 11.94 -1.60
N LEU A 50 -2.75 11.72 -0.36
CA LEU A 50 -1.84 11.81 0.80
C LEU A 50 -0.87 10.63 0.86
N THR A 51 -1.32 9.42 0.53
CA THR A 51 -0.43 8.25 0.52
C THR A 51 0.64 8.38 -0.55
N MET A 52 0.28 8.86 -1.74
CA MET A 52 1.24 9.10 -2.83
C MET A 52 2.22 10.21 -2.47
N ALA A 53 1.74 11.29 -1.86
CA ALA A 53 2.59 12.37 -1.39
C ALA A 53 3.58 11.93 -0.30
N VAL A 54 3.16 11.07 0.65
CA VAL A 54 4.09 10.46 1.62
C VAL A 54 5.14 9.62 0.91
N ALA A 55 4.76 8.79 -0.06
CA ALA A 55 5.72 7.97 -0.80
C ALA A 55 6.76 8.82 -1.56
N ALA A 56 6.32 9.82 -2.34
CA ALA A 56 7.22 10.72 -3.05
C ALA A 56 8.11 11.55 -2.11
N SER A 57 7.56 12.00 -0.97
CA SER A 57 8.31 12.78 0.02
C SER A 57 9.34 11.94 0.77
N LYS A 58 9.00 10.68 1.10
CA LYS A 58 9.93 9.73 1.71
C LYS A 58 11.10 9.43 0.77
N ASP A 59 10.82 9.22 -0.52
CA ASP A 59 11.83 9.07 -1.57
C ASP A 59 12.72 10.33 -1.71
N CYS A 60 12.13 11.52 -1.61
CA CYS A 60 12.84 12.80 -1.64
C CYS A 60 13.76 13.00 -0.42
N LEU A 61 13.37 12.50 0.75
CA LEU A 61 14.11 12.66 1.99
C LEU A 61 15.19 11.59 2.20
N VAL A 62 15.41 10.68 1.25
CA VAL A 62 16.48 9.66 1.34
C VAL A 62 17.85 10.36 1.45
N GLY A 63 18.56 10.05 2.54
CA GLY A 63 19.86 10.64 2.88
C GLY A 63 19.80 12.10 3.33
N GLN A 64 18.61 12.65 3.58
CA GLN A 64 18.43 14.01 4.11
C GLN A 64 18.19 13.98 5.61
N ASP A 65 18.67 15.00 6.31
CA ASP A 65 18.30 15.24 7.71
C ASP A 65 16.88 15.84 7.77
N LYS A 66 15.90 15.02 8.17
CA LYS A 66 14.50 15.45 8.30
C LYS A 66 14.32 16.56 9.34
N SER A 67 15.25 16.70 10.30
CA SER A 67 15.12 17.67 11.41
C SER A 67 15.33 19.12 10.97
N VAL A 68 16.02 19.34 9.84
CA VAL A 68 16.29 20.68 9.31
C VAL A 68 15.16 21.22 8.43
N VAL A 69 14.18 20.40 8.07
CA VAL A 69 13.01 20.83 7.26
C VAL A 69 12.15 21.78 8.08
N ASP A 70 12.06 23.03 7.65
CA ASP A 70 11.38 24.13 8.36
C ASP A 70 10.16 24.70 7.60
N GLY A 71 9.89 24.19 6.40
CA GLY A 71 8.66 24.44 5.63
C GLY A 71 8.17 23.19 4.88
N PHE A 72 6.86 23.06 4.71
CA PHE A 72 6.24 22.01 3.91
C PHE A 72 5.00 22.52 3.15
N PHE A 73 5.07 22.50 1.82
CA PHE A 73 4.00 22.93 0.92
C PHE A 73 3.43 21.72 0.17
N LEU A 74 2.17 21.40 0.43
CA LEU A 74 1.45 20.33 -0.25
C LEU A 74 0.57 20.93 -1.34
N CYS A 75 0.77 20.51 -2.58
CA CYS A 75 0.04 21.04 -3.74
C CYS A 75 -0.88 19.97 -4.34
N SER A 76 -2.18 20.21 -4.36
CA SER A 76 -3.14 19.24 -4.91
C SER A 76 -4.50 19.87 -5.12
N THR A 77 -5.27 19.33 -6.06
CA THR A 77 -6.71 19.63 -6.16
C THR A 77 -7.55 18.54 -5.50
N THR A 78 -7.01 17.35 -5.24
CA THR A 78 -7.76 16.13 -4.86
C THR A 78 -7.52 15.68 -3.42
N LEU A 79 -7.26 16.63 -2.53
CA LEU A 79 -7.06 16.37 -1.11
C LEU A 79 -8.32 15.77 -0.47
N PRO A 80 -8.17 14.79 0.45
CA PRO A 80 -9.31 14.10 1.08
C PRO A 80 -10.06 14.97 2.10
N PHE A 81 -9.47 16.07 2.57
CA PHE A 81 -10.12 16.98 3.51
C PHE A 81 -10.12 18.41 2.98
N SER A 82 -11.28 19.06 3.01
CA SER A 82 -11.43 20.47 2.63
C SER A 82 -11.10 21.44 3.77
N ASP A 83 -11.37 21.07 5.02
CA ASP A 83 -11.15 21.90 6.22
C ASP A 83 -10.42 21.12 7.32
N ARG A 84 -9.30 20.53 6.93
CA ARG A 84 -8.28 19.94 7.81
C ARG A 84 -6.97 20.03 7.07
N LEU A 85 -5.95 20.57 7.72
CA LEU A 85 -4.63 20.70 7.10
C LEU A 85 -4.09 19.31 6.68
N ASN A 86 -4.05 19.07 5.38
CA ASN A 86 -3.64 17.79 4.80
C ASN A 86 -2.12 17.61 4.91
N ALA A 87 -1.37 18.70 4.71
CA ALA A 87 0.06 18.75 4.95
C ALA A 87 0.43 18.29 6.38
N GLY A 88 -0.43 18.56 7.38
CA GLY A 88 -0.22 18.11 8.75
C GLY A 88 -0.25 16.58 8.92
N VAL A 89 -1.03 15.87 8.11
CA VAL A 89 -1.08 14.40 8.11
C VAL A 89 0.22 13.83 7.57
N ILE A 90 0.67 14.32 6.41
CA ILE A 90 1.90 13.87 5.73
C ILE A 90 3.12 14.21 6.59
N LYS A 91 3.19 15.43 7.12
CA LYS A 91 4.24 15.88 8.05
C LYS A 91 4.39 14.93 9.24
N THR A 92 3.27 14.45 9.78
CA THR A 92 3.28 13.49 10.89
C THR A 92 3.74 12.12 10.42
N ALA A 93 3.31 11.67 9.24
CA ALA A 93 3.74 10.41 8.66
C ALA A 93 5.24 10.36 8.36
N LEU A 94 5.82 11.48 7.96
CA LEU A 94 7.25 11.62 7.68
C LEU A 94 8.10 11.92 8.93
N ASN A 95 7.47 12.01 10.12
CA ASN A 95 8.12 12.39 11.38
C ASN A 95 8.92 13.71 11.30
N LEU A 96 8.44 14.69 10.50
CA LEU A 96 9.08 16.00 10.45
C LEU A 96 8.79 16.81 11.73
N ASN A 97 9.57 17.87 11.95
CA ASN A 97 9.48 18.73 13.12
C ASN A 97 8.09 19.38 13.29
N ASP A 98 7.53 19.41 14.51
CA ASP A 98 6.29 20.13 14.84
C ASP A 98 6.38 21.67 14.62
N ARG A 99 7.60 22.23 14.58
CA ARG A 99 7.87 23.67 14.43
C ARG A 99 8.10 24.12 12.98
N LEU A 100 7.72 23.31 11.99
CA LEU A 100 7.76 23.72 10.58
C LEU A 100 6.48 24.45 10.17
N HIS A 101 6.57 25.29 9.13
CA HIS A 101 5.40 25.92 8.54
C HIS A 101 4.80 25.02 7.44
N ALA A 102 3.56 24.58 7.62
CA ALA A 102 2.87 23.72 6.68
C ALA A 102 1.70 24.44 6.01
N ALA A 103 1.54 24.28 4.70
CA ALA A 103 0.45 24.87 3.93
C ALA A 103 -0.03 23.93 2.80
N ASP A 104 -1.33 23.98 2.51
CA ASP A 104 -1.96 23.30 1.36
C ASP A 104 -2.20 24.35 0.24
N PHE A 105 -1.66 24.10 -0.96
CA PHE A 105 -1.87 24.90 -2.17
C PHE A 105 -2.85 24.17 -3.09
N THR A 106 -4.02 24.77 -3.34
CA THR A 106 -5.12 24.11 -4.05
C THR A 106 -5.72 24.98 -5.16
N SER A 107 -6.80 24.50 -5.79
CA SER A 107 -7.68 25.27 -6.68
C SER A 107 -7.14 25.58 -8.08
N THR A 108 -6.00 25.03 -8.48
CA THR A 108 -5.50 25.07 -9.86
C THR A 108 -4.51 23.94 -10.13
N LEU A 109 -4.44 23.44 -11.37
CA LEU A 109 -3.44 22.42 -11.75
C LEU A 109 -2.01 22.97 -11.80
N ARG A 110 -1.80 24.29 -11.84
CA ARG A 110 -0.45 24.85 -11.69
C ARG A 110 0.01 24.94 -10.23
N ALA A 111 -0.80 24.52 -9.25
CA ALA A 111 -0.48 24.68 -7.83
C ALA A 111 0.86 24.02 -7.44
N GLY A 112 1.29 22.97 -8.15
CA GLY A 112 2.60 22.34 -7.96
C GLY A 112 3.77 23.28 -8.29
N THR A 113 3.72 23.97 -9.43
CA THR A 113 4.74 24.96 -9.80
C THR A 113 4.62 26.24 -8.97
N THR A 114 3.40 26.66 -8.63
CA THR A 114 3.19 27.82 -7.77
C THR A 114 3.78 27.58 -6.38
N GLY A 115 3.51 26.43 -5.75
CA GLY A 115 4.10 26.08 -4.46
C GLY A 115 5.63 25.99 -4.50
N LEU A 116 6.20 25.56 -5.64
CA LEU A 116 7.66 25.57 -5.85
C LEU A 116 8.24 26.99 -5.95
N VAL A 117 7.56 27.91 -6.65
CA VAL A 117 7.94 29.33 -6.69
C VAL A 117 7.91 29.94 -5.29
N GLU A 118 6.86 29.68 -4.51
CA GLU A 118 6.74 30.18 -3.13
C GLU A 118 7.82 29.61 -2.20
N ALA A 119 8.22 28.35 -2.39
CA ALA A 119 9.34 27.77 -1.65
C ALA A 119 10.66 28.50 -1.96
N PHE A 120 10.93 28.83 -3.24
CA PHE A 120 12.10 29.62 -3.60
C PHE A 120 12.04 31.04 -3.02
N SER A 121 10.88 31.69 -3.04
CA SER A 121 10.68 33.00 -2.42
C SER A 121 10.98 32.97 -0.93
N ALA A 122 10.47 31.97 -0.20
CA ALA A 122 10.68 31.80 1.23
C ALA A 122 12.15 31.50 1.61
N VAL A 123 12.87 30.73 0.80
CA VAL A 123 14.31 30.49 1.01
C VAL A 123 15.14 31.72 0.64
N LYS A 124 14.76 32.44 -0.42
CA LYS A 124 15.46 33.65 -0.88
C LYS A 124 15.28 34.83 0.07
N SER A 125 14.15 34.95 0.76
CA SER A 125 13.96 35.97 1.80
C SER A 125 14.78 35.69 3.06
N GLY A 126 15.19 34.43 3.27
CA GLY A 126 15.85 33.97 4.50
C GLY A 126 14.89 33.59 5.63
N ASP A 127 13.58 33.65 5.40
CA ASP A 127 12.55 33.25 6.37
C ASP A 127 12.53 31.73 6.61
N ARG A 128 12.94 30.97 5.60
CA ARG A 128 13.05 29.51 5.62
C ARG A 128 14.38 29.06 5.05
N ARG A 129 14.85 27.88 5.43
CA ARG A 129 16.10 27.30 4.93
C ARG A 129 15.88 26.04 4.11
N ARG A 130 14.87 25.24 4.47
CA ARG A 130 14.61 23.92 3.89
C ARG A 130 13.11 23.70 3.76
N VAL A 131 12.60 23.90 2.55
CA VAL A 131 11.17 23.77 2.25
C VAL A 131 10.95 22.54 1.40
N LEU A 132 10.18 21.58 1.92
CA LEU A 132 9.70 20.45 1.15
C LEU A 132 8.46 20.88 0.35
N VAL A 133 8.44 20.62 -0.94
CA VAL A 133 7.29 20.88 -1.82
C VAL A 133 6.85 19.55 -2.41
N THR A 134 5.60 19.18 -2.21
CA THR A 134 5.06 17.92 -2.74
C THR A 134 3.77 18.18 -3.50
N ALA A 135 3.76 17.85 -4.79
CA ALA A 135 2.56 17.90 -5.61
C ALA A 135 1.99 16.50 -5.79
N THR A 136 0.68 16.35 -5.71
CA THR A 136 -0.01 15.06 -5.86
C THR A 136 -1.41 15.25 -6.41
N ASP A 137 -1.89 14.31 -7.23
CA ASP A 137 -3.31 14.25 -7.55
C ASP A 137 -3.78 12.83 -7.86
N LYS A 138 -5.05 12.59 -7.51
CA LYS A 138 -5.87 11.42 -7.81
C LYS A 138 -7.20 11.90 -8.40
N ARG A 139 -7.19 12.34 -9.66
CA ARG A 139 -8.38 12.94 -10.28
C ARG A 139 -9.44 11.87 -10.62
N LEU A 140 -10.70 12.25 -10.46
CA LEU A 140 -11.85 11.43 -10.83
C LEU A 140 -12.43 11.90 -12.16
N ALA A 141 -12.82 10.95 -12.99
CA ALA A 141 -13.54 11.17 -14.23
C ALA A 141 -14.76 10.25 -14.28
N LYS A 142 -15.82 10.71 -14.96
CA LYS A 142 -16.95 9.85 -15.32
C LYS A 142 -16.49 8.81 -16.34
N THR A 143 -17.18 7.68 -16.39
CA THR A 143 -16.92 6.61 -17.35
C THR A 143 -17.25 7.03 -18.78
N ALA A 144 -16.59 6.40 -19.75
CA ALA A 144 -16.79 6.64 -21.19
C ALA A 144 -16.47 8.08 -21.63
N TYR A 145 -15.39 8.63 -21.07
CA TYR A 145 -15.00 10.02 -21.27
C TYR A 145 -13.52 10.13 -21.66
N PHE A 146 -13.14 11.09 -22.53
CA PHE A 146 -11.74 11.28 -22.95
C PHE A 146 -10.79 11.44 -21.76
N TYR A 147 -11.22 12.17 -20.72
CA TYR A 147 -10.40 12.42 -19.55
C TYR A 147 -10.29 11.21 -18.60
N GLU A 148 -11.21 10.24 -18.67
CA GLU A 148 -11.01 8.94 -18.03
C GLU A 148 -9.81 8.21 -18.64
N MET A 149 -9.57 8.40 -19.94
CA MET A 149 -8.43 7.84 -20.64
C MET A 149 -7.15 8.58 -20.27
N TRP A 150 -7.19 9.92 -20.28
CA TRP A 150 -5.99 10.76 -20.10
C TRP A 150 -5.50 10.86 -18.66
N PHE A 151 -6.37 10.88 -17.65
CA PHE A 151 -5.94 11.06 -16.26
C PHE A 151 -5.12 9.88 -15.75
N GLY A 152 -4.03 10.22 -15.06
CA GLY A 152 -3.21 9.37 -14.22
C GLY A 152 -3.28 9.80 -12.76
N ASP A 153 -2.75 8.96 -11.89
CA ASP A 153 -2.54 9.27 -10.46
C ASP A 153 -1.03 9.36 -10.21
N GLY A 154 -0.58 10.33 -9.41
CA GLY A 154 0.85 10.43 -9.12
C GLY A 154 1.21 11.51 -8.12
N ALA A 155 2.48 11.51 -7.74
CA ALA A 155 3.08 12.54 -6.90
C ALA A 155 4.57 12.75 -7.23
N ALA A 156 5.04 13.97 -6.98
CA ALA A 156 6.45 14.33 -7.05
C ALA A 156 6.77 15.28 -5.89
N SER A 157 7.97 15.16 -5.35
CA SER A 157 8.43 15.94 -4.22
C SER A 157 9.82 16.51 -4.47
N LEU A 158 10.05 17.76 -4.05
CA LEU A 158 11.29 18.50 -4.20
C LEU A 158 11.65 19.15 -2.87
N LEU A 159 12.90 19.03 -2.45
CA LEU A 159 13.42 19.75 -1.29
C LEU A 159 14.18 21.00 -1.79
N VAL A 160 13.75 22.17 -1.36
CA VAL A 160 14.33 23.47 -1.73
C VAL A 160 15.22 23.99 -0.61
N GLY A 161 16.39 24.53 -0.95
CA GLY A 161 17.29 25.15 0.01
C GLY A 161 18.54 25.79 -0.61
N ASP A 162 19.52 26.10 0.22
CA ASP A 162 20.71 26.89 -0.15
C ASP A 162 22.06 26.13 -0.11
N SER A 163 22.02 24.89 0.34
CA SER A 163 23.18 24.01 0.53
C SER A 163 22.89 22.61 -0.02
N GLY A 164 23.88 21.99 -0.68
CA GLY A 164 23.69 20.72 -1.40
C GLY A 164 22.75 20.87 -2.61
N VAL A 165 22.83 22.00 -3.32
CA VAL A 165 21.89 22.35 -4.38
C VAL A 165 22.23 21.56 -5.64
N ILE A 166 21.38 20.62 -6.03
CA ILE A 166 21.52 19.76 -7.23
C ILE A 166 21.10 20.48 -8.51
N ALA A 167 20.20 21.46 -8.39
CA ALA A 167 19.73 22.27 -9.51
C ALA A 167 19.47 23.70 -9.01
N GLU A 168 20.37 24.60 -9.38
CA GLU A 168 20.31 26.02 -9.06
C GLU A 168 19.08 26.66 -9.69
N PHE A 169 18.30 27.40 -8.91
CA PHE A 169 17.18 28.18 -9.40
C PHE A 169 17.66 29.53 -9.93
N LEU A 170 17.50 29.76 -11.23
CA LEU A 170 17.97 30.96 -11.92
C LEU A 170 16.89 32.03 -12.03
N GLY A 171 15.61 31.63 -12.02
CA GLY A 171 14.49 32.56 -11.96
C GLY A 171 13.18 31.94 -12.41
N SER A 172 12.11 32.71 -12.20
CA SER A 172 10.76 32.37 -12.63
C SER A 172 10.00 33.58 -13.20
N TYR A 173 8.98 33.28 -13.99
CA TYR A 173 8.03 34.24 -14.55
C TYR A 173 6.64 33.59 -14.55
N ALA A 174 5.62 34.34 -14.17
CA ALA A 174 4.25 33.82 -14.08
C ALA A 174 3.28 34.74 -14.81
N VAL A 175 2.34 34.13 -15.54
CA VAL A 175 1.17 34.80 -16.11
C VAL A 175 -0.08 34.19 -15.50
N THR A 176 -1.02 35.03 -15.08
CA THR A 176 -2.27 34.58 -14.47
C THR A 176 -3.43 35.11 -15.28
N HIS A 177 -4.27 34.20 -15.76
CA HIS A 177 -5.44 34.51 -16.56
C HIS A 177 -6.64 33.82 -15.93
N ASP A 178 -7.80 34.48 -15.88
CA ASP A 178 -9.07 33.79 -15.59
C ASP A 178 -9.52 33.00 -16.83
N PHE A 179 -8.74 31.98 -17.19
CA PHE A 179 -8.94 31.11 -18.34
C PHE A 179 -9.50 29.77 -17.86
N VAL A 180 -10.83 29.65 -17.88
CA VAL A 180 -11.53 28.45 -17.37
C VAL A 180 -11.45 27.29 -18.37
N ASP A 181 -10.33 26.58 -18.40
CA ASP A 181 -10.13 25.35 -19.19
C ASP A 181 -10.87 24.15 -18.61
N HIS A 182 -10.93 24.09 -17.28
CA HIS A 182 -11.75 23.18 -16.51
C HIS A 182 -12.02 23.78 -15.13
N TYR A 183 -12.98 23.20 -14.41
CA TYR A 183 -13.22 23.51 -13.00
C TYR A 183 -13.88 22.34 -12.28
N ARG A 184 -13.80 22.34 -10.95
CA ARG A 184 -14.60 21.46 -10.09
C ARG A 184 -15.28 22.30 -9.01
N GLY A 185 -16.61 22.33 -9.05
CA GLY A 185 -17.40 23.00 -8.00
C GLY A 185 -17.17 22.33 -6.64
N SER A 186 -17.34 23.09 -5.55
CA SER A 186 -17.10 22.60 -4.18
C SER A 186 -17.95 21.39 -3.79
N THR A 187 -19.12 21.22 -4.39
CA THR A 187 -20.03 20.07 -4.18
C THR A 187 -19.93 19.03 -5.29
N SER A 188 -19.09 19.25 -6.31
CA SER A 188 -18.94 18.36 -7.45
C SER A 188 -17.82 17.35 -7.21
N GLN A 189 -18.09 16.08 -7.51
CA GLN A 189 -17.09 15.02 -7.42
C GLN A 189 -16.18 14.93 -8.65
N TYR A 190 -16.69 15.35 -9.81
CA TYR A 190 -16.00 15.26 -11.10
C TYR A 190 -15.65 16.63 -11.63
N ASP A 191 -14.54 16.69 -12.34
CA ASP A 191 -14.16 17.88 -13.08
C ASP A 191 -15.14 18.11 -14.25
N TYR A 192 -15.45 19.36 -14.51
CA TYR A 192 -16.11 19.81 -15.73
C TYR A 192 -15.04 20.38 -16.65
N MET A 193 -14.81 19.73 -17.79
CA MET A 193 -13.83 20.19 -18.79
C MET A 193 -14.54 20.97 -19.88
N TRP A 194 -13.91 22.05 -20.34
CA TRP A 194 -14.39 22.80 -21.50
C TRP A 194 -13.93 22.18 -22.82
N GLU A 195 -14.43 22.74 -23.93
CA GLU A 195 -14.14 22.26 -25.29
C GLU A 195 -12.63 22.16 -25.55
N GLU A 196 -12.18 20.97 -25.95
CA GLU A 196 -10.77 20.63 -26.12
C GLU A 196 -10.04 21.57 -27.09
N ARG A 197 -10.72 21.99 -28.16
CA ARG A 197 -10.14 22.91 -29.16
C ARG A 197 -9.88 24.29 -28.57
N TRP A 198 -10.79 24.82 -27.77
CA TRP A 198 -10.60 26.10 -27.10
C TRP A 198 -9.46 26.03 -26.08
N VAL A 199 -9.42 24.96 -25.27
CA VAL A 199 -8.34 24.71 -24.30
C VAL A 199 -6.98 24.61 -25.00
N ARG A 200 -6.92 23.92 -26.14
CA ARG A 200 -5.71 23.81 -26.97
C ARG A 200 -5.28 25.17 -27.54
N ASP A 201 -6.18 25.83 -28.29
CA ASP A 201 -5.85 26.98 -29.14
C ASP A 201 -5.68 28.28 -28.34
N GLN A 202 -6.44 28.46 -27.24
CA GLN A 202 -6.38 29.66 -26.42
C GLN A 202 -5.59 29.46 -25.12
N GLY A 203 -5.60 28.25 -24.56
CA GLY A 203 -4.85 27.92 -23.35
C GLY A 203 -3.41 27.57 -23.68
N TYR A 204 -3.14 26.28 -23.92
CA TYR A 204 -1.78 25.75 -24.13
C TYR A 204 -1.00 26.53 -25.20
N ALA A 205 -1.57 26.74 -26.38
CA ALA A 205 -0.88 27.32 -27.54
C ALA A 205 -0.49 28.81 -27.39
N LYS A 206 -1.06 29.51 -26.40
CA LYS A 206 -0.81 30.95 -26.17
C LYS A 206 -0.16 31.22 -24.81
N ILE A 207 -0.72 30.67 -23.75
CA ILE A 207 -0.35 31.00 -22.37
C ILE A 207 1.02 30.42 -22.01
N ILE A 208 1.34 29.19 -22.45
CA ILE A 208 2.68 28.61 -22.20
C ILE A 208 3.76 29.42 -22.94
N PRO A 209 3.64 29.70 -24.26
CA PRO A 209 4.60 30.57 -24.93
C PRO A 209 4.73 31.97 -24.32
N GLU A 210 3.63 32.56 -23.86
CA GLU A 210 3.65 33.87 -23.19
C GLU A 210 4.53 33.84 -21.92
N ALA A 211 4.32 32.84 -21.05
CA ALA A 211 5.10 32.69 -19.82
C ALA A 211 6.58 32.40 -20.08
N VAL A 212 6.87 31.53 -21.04
CA VAL A 212 8.26 31.17 -21.40
C VAL A 212 8.99 32.36 -22.03
N SER A 213 8.35 33.08 -22.95
CA SER A 213 8.95 34.30 -23.52
C SER A 213 9.18 35.38 -22.46
N GLY A 214 8.23 35.57 -21.55
CA GLY A 214 8.41 36.50 -20.43
C GLY A 214 9.59 36.12 -19.50
N LEU A 215 9.84 34.81 -19.32
CA LEU A 215 11.01 34.32 -18.60
C LEU A 215 12.31 34.60 -19.37
N PHE A 216 12.31 34.37 -20.69
CA PHE A 216 13.44 34.66 -21.57
C PHE A 216 13.81 36.14 -21.52
N ASP A 217 12.83 37.03 -21.64
CA ASP A 217 13.04 38.48 -21.55
C ASP A 217 13.60 38.87 -20.18
N LYS A 218 12.99 38.36 -19.10
CA LYS A 218 13.40 38.65 -17.71
C LYS A 218 14.82 38.21 -17.39
N LEU A 219 15.24 37.05 -17.90
CA LEU A 219 16.58 36.50 -17.66
C LEU A 219 17.59 36.85 -18.75
N SER A 220 17.14 37.51 -19.83
CA SER A 220 17.95 37.81 -21.02
C SER A 220 18.61 36.56 -21.62
N ILE A 221 17.85 35.46 -21.72
CA ILE A 221 18.29 34.17 -22.29
C ILE A 221 17.48 33.80 -23.54
N THR A 222 17.93 32.79 -24.27
CA THR A 222 17.17 32.22 -25.40
C THR A 222 17.03 30.70 -25.29
N MET A 223 16.26 30.09 -26.20
CA MET A 223 16.12 28.62 -26.28
C MET A 223 17.44 27.90 -26.61
N GLU A 224 18.46 28.59 -27.12
CA GLU A 224 19.81 28.00 -27.27
C GLU A 224 20.40 27.61 -25.91
N GLU A 225 19.99 28.31 -24.85
CA GLU A 225 20.44 28.09 -23.48
C GLU A 225 19.57 27.11 -22.69
N VAL A 226 18.60 26.47 -23.33
CA VAL A 226 17.76 25.45 -22.69
C VAL A 226 18.16 24.08 -23.24
N ASP A 227 18.61 23.18 -22.37
CA ASP A 227 19.01 21.82 -22.75
C ASP A 227 17.83 20.84 -22.63
N LYS A 228 16.89 21.13 -21.71
CA LYS A 228 15.62 20.40 -21.57
C LYS A 228 14.45 21.35 -21.33
N LEU A 229 13.41 21.24 -22.14
CA LEU A 229 12.14 21.95 -22.04
C LEU A 229 11.06 20.98 -21.54
N VAL A 230 10.47 21.29 -20.39
CA VAL A 230 9.51 20.45 -19.66
C VAL A 230 8.19 21.18 -19.51
N PHE A 231 7.10 20.68 -20.10
CA PHE A 231 5.76 21.23 -19.88
C PHE A 231 4.67 20.20 -20.22
N PRO A 232 3.58 20.13 -19.46
CA PRO A 232 2.48 19.23 -19.76
C PRO A 232 1.65 19.75 -20.94
N CYS A 233 1.09 18.85 -21.74
CA CYS A 233 0.07 19.19 -22.74
C CYS A 233 -0.76 17.96 -23.16
N PHE A 234 -2.08 17.97 -23.01
CA PHE A 234 -2.95 16.85 -23.44
C PHE A 234 -2.78 16.48 -24.92
N PHE A 235 -2.51 17.47 -25.77
CA PHE A 235 -2.54 17.31 -27.21
C PHE A 235 -1.12 17.06 -27.76
N LYS A 236 -0.80 15.80 -28.08
CA LYS A 236 0.53 15.39 -28.57
C LYS A 236 1.05 16.22 -29.75
N ALA A 237 0.17 16.59 -30.69
CA ALA A 237 0.54 17.46 -31.80
C ALA A 237 0.85 18.89 -31.33
N GLU A 238 0.02 19.44 -30.43
CA GLU A 238 0.21 20.80 -29.94
C GLU A 238 1.43 20.93 -29.04
N HIS A 239 1.75 19.91 -28.24
CA HIS A 239 2.99 19.83 -27.49
C HIS A 239 4.22 20.05 -28.40
N ARG A 240 4.26 19.39 -29.57
CA ARG A 240 5.32 19.61 -30.56
C ARG A 240 5.25 21.00 -31.20
N ASN A 241 4.05 21.50 -31.49
CA ASN A 241 3.88 22.83 -32.10
C ASN A 241 4.36 23.95 -31.18
N ILE A 242 4.02 23.90 -29.89
CA ILE A 242 4.46 24.84 -28.85
C ILE A 242 5.98 24.81 -28.73
N ALA A 243 6.58 23.62 -28.62
CA ALA A 243 8.03 23.48 -28.56
C ALA A 243 8.73 24.08 -29.79
N LYS A 244 8.22 23.78 -30.99
CA LYS A 244 8.75 24.35 -32.24
C LYS A 244 8.62 25.87 -32.27
N ARG A 245 7.48 26.42 -31.83
CA ARG A 245 7.25 27.88 -31.76
C ARG A 245 8.20 28.56 -30.80
N LEU A 246 8.58 27.89 -29.71
CA LEU A 246 9.57 28.35 -28.74
C LEU A 246 11.02 28.13 -29.21
N GLY A 247 11.24 27.52 -30.38
CA GLY A 247 12.56 27.25 -30.95
C GLY A 247 13.25 25.98 -30.42
N ALA A 248 12.53 25.11 -29.70
CA ALA A 248 13.10 23.87 -29.17
C ALA A 248 13.13 22.77 -30.26
N THR A 249 14.27 22.08 -30.39
CA THR A 249 14.35 20.86 -31.21
C THR A 249 13.69 19.68 -30.47
N PRO A 250 13.24 18.62 -31.18
CA PRO A 250 12.56 17.49 -30.55
C PRO A 250 13.31 16.86 -29.37
N GLU A 251 14.64 16.83 -29.42
CA GLU A 251 15.52 16.22 -28.41
C GLU A 251 15.56 17.06 -27.11
N LYS A 252 15.34 18.38 -27.23
CA LYS A 252 15.21 19.28 -26.08
C LYS A 252 13.89 19.10 -25.36
N VAL A 253 12.86 18.53 -25.97
CA VAL A 253 11.54 18.40 -25.34
C VAL A 253 11.48 17.15 -24.48
N ALA A 254 11.08 17.28 -23.22
CA ALA A 254 10.86 16.14 -22.34
C ALA A 254 9.64 15.30 -22.80
N ASP A 255 9.68 13.99 -22.55
CA ASP A 255 8.50 13.14 -22.72
C ASP A 255 7.42 13.61 -21.74
N ASN A 256 6.20 13.70 -22.24
CA ASN A 256 5.00 14.09 -21.52
C ASN A 256 4.45 12.95 -20.64
N LEU A 257 5.01 11.73 -20.75
CA LEU A 257 4.67 10.56 -19.92
C LEU A 257 3.19 10.10 -20.00
N HIS A 258 2.36 10.75 -20.82
CA HIS A 258 0.95 10.45 -20.97
C HIS A 258 0.68 9.00 -21.41
N GLU A 259 1.53 8.40 -22.23
CA GLU A 259 1.33 7.01 -22.69
C GLU A 259 1.68 5.96 -21.63
N VAL A 260 2.44 6.32 -20.58
CA VAL A 260 2.94 5.39 -19.57
C VAL A 260 2.31 5.57 -18.18
N CYS A 261 1.84 6.77 -17.84
CA CYS A 261 1.15 7.01 -16.57
C CYS A 261 -0.10 7.87 -16.68
N GLY A 262 -0.34 8.55 -17.81
CA GLY A 262 -1.39 9.58 -17.92
C GLY A 262 -0.99 10.90 -17.24
N GLU A 263 -1.90 11.87 -17.30
CA GLU A 263 -1.73 13.20 -16.70
C GLU A 263 -2.04 13.16 -15.20
N THR A 264 -1.06 13.48 -14.36
CA THR A 264 -1.13 13.31 -12.89
C THR A 264 -1.58 14.57 -12.16
N GLY A 265 -2.43 15.38 -12.79
CA GLY A 265 -2.96 16.65 -12.30
C GLY A 265 -1.88 17.67 -11.90
N THR A 266 -2.07 18.25 -10.72
CA THR A 266 -1.15 19.22 -10.10
C THR A 266 0.29 18.72 -10.03
N ALA A 267 0.49 17.41 -9.95
CA ALA A 267 1.81 16.81 -9.88
C ALA A 267 2.52 16.75 -11.23
N HIS A 268 1.81 16.84 -12.36
CA HIS A 268 2.34 16.44 -13.66
C HIS A 268 3.58 17.23 -14.11
N PRO A 269 3.62 18.58 -14.03
CA PRO A 269 4.84 19.33 -14.29
C PRO A 269 6.03 18.89 -13.43
N LEU A 270 5.81 18.60 -12.15
CA LEU A 270 6.87 18.18 -11.23
C LEU A 270 7.29 16.72 -11.46
N VAL A 271 6.36 15.84 -11.81
CA VAL A 271 6.65 14.46 -12.25
C VAL A 271 7.58 14.48 -13.47
N MET A 272 7.28 15.34 -14.46
CA MET A 272 8.13 15.48 -15.64
C MET A 272 9.49 16.11 -15.29
N LEU A 273 9.53 17.10 -14.38
CA LEU A 273 10.80 17.70 -13.92
C LEU A 273 11.67 16.67 -13.19
N VAL A 274 11.11 15.87 -12.29
CA VAL A 274 11.85 14.81 -11.59
C VAL A 274 12.38 13.78 -12.58
N ASN A 275 11.57 13.33 -13.54
CA ASN A 275 12.03 12.42 -14.59
C ASN A 275 13.17 13.03 -15.43
N ALA A 276 13.15 14.35 -15.70
CA ALA A 276 14.23 15.04 -16.39
C ALA A 276 15.51 15.14 -15.52
N LEU A 277 15.38 15.42 -14.22
CA LEU A 277 16.50 15.50 -13.28
C LEU A 277 17.21 14.15 -13.12
N GLU A 278 16.47 13.03 -13.17
CA GLU A 278 17.04 11.67 -13.09
C GLU A 278 18.00 11.34 -14.25
N GLU A 279 17.87 12.03 -15.39
CA GLU A 279 18.74 11.86 -16.56
C GLU A 279 19.75 13.00 -16.73
N ALA A 280 19.62 14.06 -15.94
CA ALA A 280 20.38 15.28 -16.13
C ALA A 280 21.83 15.15 -15.68
N ARG A 281 22.69 15.93 -16.31
CA ARG A 281 24.12 16.00 -16.04
C ARG A 281 24.49 17.37 -15.50
N PRO A 282 25.57 17.50 -14.71
CA PRO A 282 26.07 18.80 -14.29
C PRO A 282 26.25 19.74 -15.49
N GLY A 283 25.73 20.97 -15.37
CA GLY A 283 25.71 21.97 -16.42
C GLY A 283 24.43 22.04 -17.23
N ASP A 284 23.60 20.97 -17.26
CA ASP A 284 22.34 20.97 -18.01
C ASP A 284 21.40 22.07 -17.51
N ARG A 285 20.76 22.76 -18.45
CA ARG A 285 19.80 23.85 -18.17
C ARG A 285 18.39 23.39 -18.48
N ILE A 286 17.55 23.35 -17.45
CA ILE A 286 16.18 22.82 -17.53
C ILE A 286 15.19 23.96 -17.38
N LEU A 287 14.29 24.11 -18.35
CA LEU A 287 13.13 25.00 -18.27
C LEU A 287 11.88 24.17 -17.98
N LEU A 288 11.16 24.54 -16.93
CA LEU A 288 9.87 23.98 -16.57
C LEU A 288 8.76 25.00 -16.81
N ALA A 289 7.65 24.60 -17.43
CA ALA A 289 6.42 25.38 -17.45
C ALA A 289 5.24 24.56 -16.91
N GLY A 290 4.55 25.06 -15.89
CA GLY A 290 3.33 24.48 -15.34
C GLY A 290 2.11 25.25 -15.81
N PHE A 291 1.10 24.57 -16.37
CA PHE A 291 -0.13 25.18 -16.90
C PHE A 291 -1.33 24.90 -16.00
N GLY A 292 -2.19 25.90 -15.82
CA GLY A 292 -3.48 25.79 -15.13
C GLY A 292 -4.06 27.16 -14.84
N GLN A 293 -5.00 27.62 -15.67
CA GLN A 293 -5.60 28.97 -15.59
C GLN A 293 -4.53 30.08 -15.55
N GLY A 294 -3.55 29.97 -16.46
CA GLY A 294 -2.28 30.70 -16.39
C GLY A 294 -1.11 29.75 -16.56
N CYS A 295 0.10 30.25 -16.35
CA CYS A 295 1.31 29.45 -16.43
C CYS A 295 2.45 30.01 -15.56
N ASP A 296 3.17 29.12 -14.88
CA ASP A 296 4.43 29.43 -14.18
C ASP A 296 5.58 28.83 -14.99
N ALA A 297 6.54 29.66 -15.40
CA ALA A 297 7.79 29.24 -16.04
C ALA A 297 8.97 29.39 -15.06
N LEU A 298 9.79 28.35 -14.92
CA LEU A 298 10.94 28.29 -14.02
C LEU A 298 12.18 27.79 -14.78
N TYR A 299 13.36 28.31 -14.43
CA TYR A 299 14.60 27.94 -15.09
C TYR A 299 15.68 27.53 -14.09
N PHE A 300 16.36 26.42 -14.40
CA PHE A 300 17.32 25.76 -13.53
C PHE A 300 18.62 25.45 -14.23
N ARG A 301 19.71 25.40 -13.47
CA ARG A 301 21.00 24.83 -13.90
C ARG A 301 21.42 23.71 -12.98
N VAL A 302 21.61 22.51 -13.53
CA VAL A 302 22.05 21.33 -12.79
C VAL A 302 23.51 21.50 -12.36
N THR A 303 23.81 21.10 -11.13
CA THR A 303 25.14 21.24 -10.51
C THR A 303 25.80 19.88 -10.35
N ASP A 304 27.06 19.88 -9.90
CA ASP A 304 27.78 18.64 -9.56
C ASP A 304 27.18 17.88 -8.36
N ASP A 305 26.40 18.55 -7.50
CA ASP A 305 25.80 17.92 -6.32
C ASP A 305 24.76 16.86 -6.70
N ILE A 306 24.20 16.89 -7.92
CA ILE A 306 23.26 15.86 -8.38
C ILE A 306 23.88 14.46 -8.36
N LEU A 307 25.19 14.36 -8.60
CA LEU A 307 25.95 13.11 -8.59
C LEU A 307 26.16 12.54 -7.18
N LYS A 308 25.91 13.34 -6.13
CA LYS A 308 26.07 12.96 -4.73
C LYS A 308 24.78 12.42 -4.11
N LEU A 309 23.67 12.50 -4.83
CA LEU A 309 22.39 12.02 -4.33
C LEU A 309 22.41 10.50 -4.11
N PRO A 310 21.94 9.99 -2.97
CA PRO A 310 21.76 8.56 -2.79
C PRO A 310 20.73 8.00 -3.77
N ASN A 311 20.88 6.72 -4.08
CA ASN A 311 19.94 5.99 -4.93
C ASN A 311 18.53 6.06 -4.36
N ARG A 312 17.54 6.18 -5.25
CA ARG A 312 16.14 6.39 -4.93
C ARG A 312 15.25 5.78 -6.01
N GLN A 313 13.97 5.58 -5.72
CA GLN A 313 13.05 5.02 -6.69
C GLN A 313 12.75 6.03 -7.79
N GLY A 314 12.44 7.27 -7.40
CA GLY A 314 12.08 8.32 -8.36
C GLY A 314 10.86 7.96 -9.21
N ILE A 315 10.69 8.70 -10.32
CA ILE A 315 9.65 8.44 -11.30
C ILE A 315 10.00 7.19 -12.12
N ARG A 316 11.27 7.02 -12.54
CA ARG A 316 11.64 5.87 -13.38
C ARG A 316 11.54 4.53 -12.64
N GLY A 317 11.95 4.46 -11.37
CA GLY A 317 11.77 3.26 -10.55
C GLY A 317 10.30 2.93 -10.33
N SER A 318 9.47 3.95 -10.07
CA SER A 318 8.02 3.79 -9.98
C SER A 318 7.42 3.23 -11.27
N LEU A 319 7.81 3.76 -12.44
CA LEU A 319 7.38 3.28 -13.76
C LEU A 319 7.88 1.85 -14.04
N GLY A 320 9.10 1.51 -13.62
CA GLY A 320 9.68 0.18 -13.75
C GLY A 320 9.02 -0.88 -12.85
N SER A 321 8.45 -0.48 -11.72
CA SER A 321 7.75 -1.37 -10.77
C SER A 321 6.29 -1.67 -11.13
N LYS A 322 5.81 -1.19 -12.28
CA LYS A 322 4.39 -1.23 -12.67
C LYS A 322 3.83 -2.66 -12.71
N LYS A 323 2.51 -2.75 -12.52
CA LYS A 323 1.69 -3.95 -12.80
C LYS A 323 0.52 -3.54 -13.68
N SER A 324 0.60 -3.90 -14.96
CA SER A 324 -0.48 -3.64 -15.92
C SER A 324 -1.63 -4.62 -15.73
N THR A 325 -2.85 -4.14 -15.97
CA THR A 325 -4.09 -4.90 -15.92
C THR A 325 -5.09 -4.35 -16.93
N ASP A 326 -5.94 -5.22 -17.44
CA ASP A 326 -7.09 -4.94 -18.30
C ASP A 326 -8.42 -4.98 -17.52
N ASN A 327 -8.37 -5.18 -16.20
CA ASN A 327 -9.55 -5.35 -15.36
C ASN A 327 -10.21 -4.00 -15.05
N TYR A 328 -10.99 -3.49 -16.00
CA TYR A 328 -11.71 -2.23 -15.86
C TYR A 328 -12.73 -2.25 -14.72
N ALA A 329 -13.41 -3.38 -14.46
CA ALA A 329 -14.35 -3.49 -13.35
C ALA A 329 -13.67 -3.29 -11.97
N LYS A 330 -12.46 -3.81 -11.79
CA LYS A 330 -11.64 -3.58 -10.59
C LYS A 330 -11.25 -2.11 -10.46
N PHE A 331 -10.86 -1.48 -11.55
CA PHE A 331 -10.62 -0.02 -11.59
C PHE A 331 -11.88 0.75 -11.13
N LEU A 332 -13.04 0.46 -11.71
CA LEU A 332 -14.31 1.12 -11.36
C LEU A 332 -14.64 0.94 -9.87
N LYS A 333 -14.45 -0.27 -9.32
CA LYS A 333 -14.64 -0.54 -7.89
C LYS A 333 -13.69 0.28 -7.04
N PHE A 334 -12.40 0.34 -7.38
CA PHE A 334 -11.38 1.07 -6.61
C PHE A 334 -11.62 2.58 -6.63
N ARG A 335 -12.23 3.09 -7.69
CA ARG A 335 -12.67 4.49 -7.82
C ARG A 335 -14.05 4.79 -7.23
N ASN A 336 -14.77 3.78 -6.73
CA ASN A 336 -16.18 3.87 -6.31
C ASN A 336 -17.12 4.40 -7.42
N LEU A 337 -16.85 4.05 -8.68
CA LEU A 337 -17.67 4.41 -9.84
C LEU A 337 -18.83 3.43 -10.09
N ILE A 338 -18.83 2.29 -9.39
CA ILE A 338 -19.90 1.31 -9.41
C ILE A 338 -20.37 0.99 -8.00
N GLN A 339 -21.67 0.77 -7.85
CA GLN A 339 -22.27 0.29 -6.62
C GLN A 339 -22.07 -1.21 -6.50
N THR A 340 -21.71 -1.68 -5.31
CA THR A 340 -21.42 -3.09 -5.03
C THR A 340 -21.92 -3.43 -3.63
N GLU A 341 -22.45 -4.63 -3.45
CA GLU A 341 -22.82 -5.19 -2.14
C GLU A 341 -21.58 -5.73 -1.43
N THR A 342 -21.41 -5.42 -0.15
CA THR A 342 -20.24 -5.80 0.66
C THR A 342 -20.57 -6.67 1.88
N GLY A 343 -21.86 -6.93 2.11
CA GLY A 343 -22.41 -7.75 3.18
C GLY A 343 -22.34 -7.09 4.56
N ILE A 344 -23.05 -7.70 5.51
CA ILE A 344 -23.20 -7.19 6.89
C ILE A 344 -21.88 -6.98 7.65
N ARG A 345 -20.81 -7.69 7.26
CA ARG A 345 -19.49 -7.54 7.89
C ARG A 345 -18.83 -6.20 7.55
N ALA A 346 -19.28 -5.52 6.49
CA ALA A 346 -18.80 -4.19 6.11
C ALA A 346 -19.51 -3.05 6.87
N GLU A 347 -20.60 -3.35 7.59
CA GLU A 347 -21.41 -2.37 8.32
C GLU A 347 -20.78 -1.96 9.68
N ALA A 348 -19.62 -2.52 10.03
CA ALA A 348 -18.94 -2.21 11.27
C ALA A 348 -18.62 -0.70 11.38
N PRO A 349 -18.81 -0.08 12.55
CA PRO A 349 -18.54 1.34 12.73
C PRO A 349 -17.05 1.65 12.53
N THR A 350 -16.75 2.63 11.68
CA THR A 350 -15.38 3.06 11.34
C THR A 350 -15.01 4.39 12.01
N GLN A 351 -15.77 4.82 13.02
CA GLN A 351 -15.55 6.11 13.68
C GLN A 351 -14.17 6.18 14.35
N THR A 352 -13.40 7.18 13.98
CA THR A 352 -12.09 7.43 14.57
C THR A 352 -12.21 8.00 15.99
N ALA A 353 -11.53 7.36 16.95
CA ALA A 353 -11.35 7.94 18.28
C ALA A 353 -10.34 9.11 18.25
N MET A 354 -10.84 10.33 17.99
CA MET A 354 -9.99 11.52 17.74
C MET A 354 -8.99 11.82 18.86
N THR A 355 -9.37 11.66 20.12
CA THR A 355 -8.46 11.91 21.26
C THR A 355 -7.35 10.87 21.34
N VAL A 356 -7.61 9.62 20.94
CA VAL A 356 -6.57 8.57 20.83
C VAL A 356 -5.66 8.88 19.65
N LEU A 357 -6.22 9.24 18.49
CA LEU A 357 -5.44 9.65 17.33
C LEU A 357 -4.49 10.79 17.69
N TRP A 358 -4.95 11.85 18.37
CA TRP A 358 -4.09 12.95 18.80
C TRP A 358 -2.95 12.51 19.74
N ARG A 359 -3.29 11.76 20.81
CA ARG A 359 -2.31 11.31 21.83
C ARG A 359 -1.30 10.29 21.30
N LYS A 360 -1.66 9.53 20.25
CA LYS A 360 -0.85 8.46 19.68
C LYS A 360 -0.51 8.72 18.20
N ARG A 361 -0.56 9.98 17.75
CA ARG A 361 -0.39 10.35 16.33
C ARG A 361 0.97 9.95 15.77
N ASP A 362 2.02 10.04 16.59
CA ASP A 362 3.37 9.61 16.23
C ASP A 362 3.42 8.09 15.99
N MET A 363 2.81 7.31 16.87
CA MET A 363 2.74 5.86 16.72
C MET A 363 1.82 5.42 15.57
N ILE A 364 0.68 6.08 15.39
CA ILE A 364 -0.33 5.71 14.39
C ILE A 364 0.07 6.19 13.00
N LEU A 365 0.38 7.48 12.85
CA LEU A 365 0.69 8.07 11.55
C LEU A 365 2.18 8.01 11.23
N GLY A 366 3.06 8.20 12.21
CA GLY A 366 4.52 8.23 12.01
C GLY A 366 5.22 6.88 12.16
N LEU A 367 4.51 5.80 12.51
CA LEU A 367 5.09 4.49 12.84
C LEU A 367 6.20 4.57 13.90
N VAL A 368 6.00 5.43 14.91
CA VAL A 368 6.96 5.63 16.00
C VAL A 368 6.67 4.69 17.16
N GLY A 369 7.61 3.78 17.43
CA GLY A 369 7.61 2.92 18.60
C GLY A 369 8.50 3.47 19.72
N GLY A 370 9.09 2.56 20.50
CA GLY A 370 10.00 2.87 21.58
C GLY A 370 11.35 2.19 21.41
N LYS A 371 12.43 2.85 21.82
CA LYS A 371 13.74 2.22 22.05
C LYS A 371 14.10 2.39 23.52
N CYS A 372 14.40 1.29 24.19
CA CYS A 372 14.73 1.30 25.60
C CYS A 372 16.06 2.04 25.85
N SER A 373 16.05 3.12 26.62
CA SER A 373 17.25 3.88 27.02
C SER A 373 18.21 3.11 27.92
N LYS A 374 17.78 1.95 28.47
CA LYS A 374 18.60 1.10 29.36
C LYS A 374 19.34 -0.01 28.62
N CYS A 375 18.69 -0.70 27.69
CA CYS A 375 19.26 -1.86 26.99
C CYS A 375 19.28 -1.72 25.46
N GLY A 376 18.78 -0.62 24.92
CA GLY A 376 18.75 -0.35 23.48
C GLY A 376 17.71 -1.14 22.70
N THR A 377 16.89 -2.00 23.32
CA THR A 377 15.88 -2.82 22.63
C THR A 377 14.81 -1.93 21.97
N PRO A 378 14.68 -1.94 20.64
CA PRO A 378 13.55 -1.33 19.96
C PRO A 378 12.30 -2.22 20.08
N GLN A 379 11.13 -1.59 20.23
CA GLN A 379 9.84 -2.27 20.31
C GLN A 379 8.73 -1.45 19.66
N PHE A 380 7.81 -2.18 19.04
CA PHE A 380 6.55 -1.66 18.56
C PHE A 380 5.44 -2.61 19.03
N PRO A 381 4.27 -2.11 19.48
CA PRO A 381 3.99 -0.70 19.80
C PRO A 381 4.81 -0.19 21.00
N ARG A 382 4.88 1.13 21.18
CA ARG A 382 5.51 1.76 22.36
C ARG A 382 4.65 1.48 23.60
N MET A 383 5.25 0.83 24.60
CA MET A 383 4.63 0.48 25.89
C MET A 383 5.45 1.07 27.04
N ASP A 384 4.90 1.12 28.26
CA ASP A 384 5.64 1.68 29.41
C ASP A 384 6.76 0.76 29.91
N ILE A 385 6.78 -0.51 29.52
CA ILE A 385 7.75 -1.51 29.96
C ILE A 385 8.55 -2.02 28.78
N CYS A 386 9.86 -2.16 28.97
CA CYS A 386 10.75 -2.81 28.01
C CYS A 386 10.37 -4.29 27.82
N VAL A 387 10.14 -4.69 26.56
CA VAL A 387 9.78 -6.08 26.22
C VAL A 387 10.94 -7.08 26.38
N ASN A 388 12.18 -6.61 26.55
CA ASN A 388 13.32 -7.49 26.79
C ASN A 388 13.18 -8.12 28.19
N PRO A 389 13.06 -9.46 28.28
CA PRO A 389 12.79 -10.16 29.54
C PRO A 389 13.93 -10.00 30.56
N GLU A 390 15.15 -9.71 30.13
CA GLU A 390 16.31 -9.45 30.99
C GLU A 390 16.37 -8.00 31.50
N CYS A 391 15.68 -7.07 30.82
CA CYS A 391 15.70 -5.65 31.18
C CYS A 391 14.48 -5.23 32.01
N ARG A 392 13.27 -5.41 31.46
CA ARG A 392 11.98 -5.03 32.08
C ARG A 392 11.93 -3.61 32.66
N ALA A 393 12.81 -2.71 32.21
CA ALA A 393 12.83 -1.33 32.67
C ALA A 393 11.51 -0.65 32.35
N VAL A 394 10.98 0.10 33.32
CA VAL A 394 9.73 0.86 33.21
C VAL A 394 10.06 2.32 32.90
N HIS A 395 9.22 2.97 32.08
CA HIS A 395 9.38 4.35 31.61
C HIS A 395 10.74 4.63 30.94
N SER A 396 11.28 3.64 30.23
CA SER A 396 12.56 3.73 29.53
C SER A 396 12.45 3.95 28.03
N GLN A 397 11.25 4.09 27.47
CA GLN A 397 11.06 4.11 26.02
C GLN A 397 11.21 5.51 25.43
N GLU A 398 12.28 5.71 24.66
CA GLU A 398 12.47 6.90 23.84
C GLU A 398 11.84 6.70 22.44
N PRO A 399 11.29 7.75 21.80
CA PRO A 399 10.73 7.64 20.45
C PRO A 399 11.72 7.03 19.45
N TYR A 400 11.27 6.03 18.69
CA TYR A 400 12.07 5.38 17.66
C TYR A 400 11.24 5.12 16.40
N GLU A 401 11.68 5.68 15.27
CA GLU A 401 10.98 5.59 13.97
C GLU A 401 11.23 4.22 13.33
N PHE A 402 10.15 3.50 12.99
CA PHE A 402 10.23 2.21 12.32
C PHE A 402 9.93 2.26 10.82
N ALA A 403 9.49 3.41 10.28
CA ALA A 403 9.06 3.55 8.88
C ALA A 403 10.13 3.17 7.85
N ASP A 404 11.40 3.39 8.18
CA ASP A 404 12.56 3.12 7.31
C ASP A 404 13.43 1.96 7.83
N VAL A 405 13.02 1.30 8.92
CA VAL A 405 13.75 0.15 9.48
C VAL A 405 13.43 -1.09 8.63
N PRO A 406 14.44 -1.82 8.11
CA PRO A 406 14.19 -3.05 7.38
C PRO A 406 13.42 -4.06 8.23
N ALA A 407 12.54 -4.83 7.58
CA ALA A 407 11.71 -5.80 8.27
C ALA A 407 11.47 -7.03 7.39
N SER A 408 11.14 -8.15 8.02
CA SER A 408 10.79 -9.39 7.32
C SER A 408 9.47 -9.98 7.79
N VAL A 409 8.84 -10.77 6.92
CA VAL A 409 7.62 -11.50 7.23
C VAL A 409 7.89 -12.56 8.29
N LYS A 410 7.21 -12.50 9.43
CA LYS A 410 7.30 -13.52 10.48
C LYS A 410 6.21 -14.59 10.34
N SER A 411 5.01 -14.18 9.99
CA SER A 411 3.88 -15.04 9.63
C SER A 411 2.92 -14.24 8.75
N PHE A 412 2.12 -14.92 7.94
CA PHE A 412 1.08 -14.30 7.13
C PHE A 412 -0.08 -15.26 6.90
N THR A 413 -1.24 -14.72 6.56
CA THR A 413 -2.42 -15.48 6.15
C THR A 413 -3.17 -14.75 5.04
N GLY A 414 -4.00 -15.48 4.30
CA GLY A 414 -4.98 -14.94 3.36
C GLY A 414 -6.37 -15.24 3.84
N ASP A 415 -7.15 -14.19 4.07
CA ASP A 415 -8.51 -14.27 4.56
C ASP A 415 -9.50 -14.04 3.42
N LEU A 416 -10.31 -15.06 3.14
CA LEU A 416 -11.42 -15.01 2.18
C LEU A 416 -12.78 -14.83 2.86
N LEU A 417 -12.82 -14.78 4.20
CA LEU A 417 -14.04 -14.65 4.99
C LEU A 417 -14.29 -13.19 5.38
N ALA A 418 -13.25 -12.46 5.78
CA ALA A 418 -13.35 -11.04 6.07
C ALA A 418 -13.67 -10.24 4.78
N VAL A 419 -14.43 -9.16 4.93
CA VAL A 419 -14.67 -8.25 3.80
C VAL A 419 -13.35 -7.60 3.39
N SER A 420 -12.98 -7.74 2.12
CA SER A 420 -11.84 -7.09 1.50
C SER A 420 -12.25 -6.48 0.17
N VAL A 421 -11.72 -5.30 -0.15
CA VAL A 421 -11.92 -4.66 -1.45
C VAL A 421 -11.14 -5.39 -2.54
N ASP A 422 -10.03 -6.02 -2.18
CA ASP A 422 -9.20 -6.85 -3.06
C ASP A 422 -8.89 -8.18 -2.35
N PRO A 423 -9.78 -9.19 -2.44
CA PRO A 423 -9.62 -10.46 -1.74
C PRO A 423 -8.51 -11.33 -2.37
N PRO A 424 -7.84 -12.18 -1.58
CA PRO A 424 -7.97 -12.32 -0.12
C PRO A 424 -7.39 -11.12 0.62
N GLY A 425 -7.93 -10.81 1.80
CA GLY A 425 -7.27 -9.89 2.73
C GLY A 425 -5.98 -10.53 3.24
N ILE A 426 -4.82 -9.90 3.00
CA ILE A 426 -3.52 -10.45 3.40
C ILE A 426 -3.02 -9.69 4.61
N TYR A 427 -2.77 -10.39 5.72
CA TYR A 427 -2.24 -9.78 6.95
C TYR A 427 -1.36 -10.77 7.71
N GLY A 428 -0.52 -10.26 8.60
CA GLY A 428 0.46 -11.07 9.30
C GLY A 428 1.38 -10.29 10.22
N MET A 429 2.27 -10.99 10.89
CA MET A 429 3.29 -10.37 11.74
C MET A 429 4.54 -10.06 10.93
N VAL A 430 5.05 -8.85 11.02
CA VAL A 430 6.38 -8.46 10.54
C VAL A 430 7.34 -8.25 11.72
N GLN A 431 8.61 -8.56 11.50
CA GLN A 431 9.69 -8.40 12.47
C GLN A 431 10.69 -7.38 11.91
N PHE A 432 10.90 -6.29 12.63
CA PHE A 432 11.91 -5.29 12.28
C PHE A 432 13.30 -5.75 12.70
N GLU A 433 14.31 -5.33 11.95
CA GLU A 433 15.71 -5.49 12.34
C GLU A 433 16.00 -4.81 13.68
N GLY A 434 16.80 -5.46 14.53
CA GLY A 434 17.09 -5.00 15.89
C GLY A 434 15.99 -5.24 16.93
N GLY A 435 14.74 -5.50 16.53
CA GLY A 435 13.64 -5.80 17.43
C GLY A 435 12.36 -5.02 17.12
N GLY A 436 11.25 -5.39 17.78
CA GLY A 436 9.92 -4.84 17.50
C GLY A 436 9.14 -5.66 16.48
N ARG A 437 7.83 -5.79 16.71
CA ARG A 437 6.93 -6.55 15.83
C ARG A 437 5.67 -5.75 15.56
N LEU A 438 5.12 -5.92 14.38
CA LEU A 438 3.87 -5.27 13.99
C LEU A 438 2.97 -6.31 13.33
N MET A 439 1.72 -6.37 13.76
CA MET A 439 0.66 -6.99 12.96
C MET A 439 0.32 -6.00 11.84
N ALA A 440 0.65 -6.37 10.61
CA ALA A 440 0.51 -5.52 9.43
C ALA A 440 -0.45 -6.14 8.43
N ASP A 441 -1.29 -5.30 7.81
CA ASP A 441 -1.89 -5.64 6.52
C ASP A 441 -0.80 -5.59 5.46
N PHE A 442 -0.90 -6.47 4.48
CA PHE A 442 0.00 -6.54 3.35
C PHE A 442 -0.68 -5.93 2.13
N THR A 443 0.07 -5.21 1.31
CA THR A 443 -0.44 -4.59 0.08
C THR A 443 0.57 -4.75 -1.05
N ASP A 444 0.14 -4.47 -2.28
CA ASP A 444 0.93 -4.61 -3.51
C ASP A 444 1.62 -5.98 -3.66
N CYS A 445 0.95 -7.05 -3.25
CA CYS A 445 1.46 -8.41 -3.37
C CYS A 445 0.35 -9.41 -3.73
N GLU A 446 0.78 -10.58 -4.17
CA GLU A 446 -0.07 -11.75 -4.34
C GLU A 446 0.28 -12.75 -3.25
N ILE A 447 -0.72 -13.34 -2.60
CA ILE A 447 -0.49 -14.27 -1.49
C ILE A 447 0.44 -15.44 -1.87
N SER A 448 0.34 -15.92 -3.11
CA SER A 448 1.19 -16.98 -3.65
C SER A 448 2.68 -16.61 -3.73
N LYS A 449 3.02 -15.32 -3.63
CA LYS A 449 4.38 -14.78 -3.68
C LYS A 449 4.91 -14.32 -2.32
N VAL A 450 4.07 -14.32 -1.27
CA VAL A 450 4.51 -13.98 0.09
C VAL A 450 5.19 -15.19 0.73
N ARG A 451 6.32 -14.98 1.41
CA ARG A 451 7.06 -16.04 2.13
C ARG A 451 7.46 -15.57 3.52
N VAL A 452 7.54 -16.49 4.48
CA VAL A 452 8.16 -16.21 5.78
C VAL A 452 9.65 -15.94 5.56
N GLY A 453 10.19 -14.91 6.22
CA GLY A 453 11.57 -14.44 6.05
C GLY A 453 11.76 -13.44 4.92
N GLN A 454 10.78 -13.30 4.02
CA GLN A 454 10.84 -12.33 2.91
C GLN A 454 10.95 -10.90 3.46
N GLN A 455 11.80 -10.10 2.83
CA GLN A 455 11.94 -8.68 3.18
C GLN A 455 10.67 -7.91 2.82
N VAL A 456 10.30 -6.95 3.66
CA VAL A 456 9.18 -6.03 3.44
C VAL A 456 9.64 -4.59 3.65
N THR A 457 8.97 -3.68 2.95
CA THR A 457 9.05 -2.24 3.24
C THR A 457 7.73 -1.77 3.82
N MET A 458 7.75 -0.68 4.60
CA MET A 458 6.54 -0.08 5.14
C MET A 458 6.05 1.03 4.21
N SER A 459 4.77 0.95 3.83
CA SER A 459 4.09 1.93 2.99
C SER A 459 2.92 2.58 3.73
N PHE A 460 2.84 3.90 3.70
CA PHE A 460 1.73 4.64 4.32
C PHE A 460 0.50 4.55 3.43
N ARG A 461 -0.60 4.00 3.97
CA ARG A 461 -1.80 3.65 3.21
C ARG A 461 -3.06 4.15 3.92
N ARG A 462 -4.12 4.29 3.14
CA ARG A 462 -5.48 4.45 3.66
C ARG A 462 -5.90 3.14 4.32
N ARG A 463 -6.25 3.22 5.60
CA ARG A 463 -6.73 2.07 6.38
C ARG A 463 -8.24 1.89 6.26
N TYR A 464 -8.99 2.99 6.35
CA TYR A 464 -10.44 3.00 6.24
C TYR A 464 -10.97 4.38 5.84
N THR A 465 -12.22 4.43 5.40
CA THR A 465 -12.99 5.66 5.18
C THR A 465 -14.32 5.54 5.90
N ASP A 466 -14.56 6.41 6.88
CA ASP A 466 -15.86 6.65 7.48
C ASP A 466 -16.65 7.56 6.53
N ARG A 467 -17.51 6.93 5.72
CA ARG A 467 -18.34 7.64 4.72
C ARG A 467 -19.44 8.47 5.36
N GLU A 468 -19.92 8.07 6.54
CA GLU A 468 -20.99 8.76 7.26
C GLU A 468 -20.49 10.13 7.74
N ARG A 469 -19.26 10.18 8.27
CA ARG A 469 -18.65 11.42 8.81
C ARG A 469 -17.67 12.10 7.87
N GLY A 470 -17.40 11.51 6.70
CA GLY A 470 -16.44 12.03 5.72
C GLY A 470 -14.99 12.00 6.19
N PHE A 471 -14.59 10.99 6.98
CA PHE A 471 -13.24 10.90 7.55
C PHE A 471 -12.41 9.76 6.96
N THR A 472 -11.16 10.04 6.59
CA THR A 472 -10.21 9.00 6.14
C THR A 472 -9.14 8.75 7.18
N GLY A 473 -9.00 7.48 7.59
CA GLY A 473 -7.98 7.01 8.51
C GLY A 473 -6.81 6.37 7.77
N TYR A 474 -5.59 6.65 8.23
CA TYR A 474 -4.34 6.17 7.62
C TYR A 474 -3.54 5.31 8.59
N PHE A 475 -2.77 4.37 8.05
CA PHE A 475 -1.81 3.57 8.80
C PHE A 475 -0.77 2.95 7.85
N TRP A 476 0.25 2.31 8.40
CA TRP A 476 1.30 1.65 7.62
C TRP A 476 0.95 0.21 7.30
N LYS A 477 1.21 -0.20 6.06
CA LYS A 477 1.08 -1.58 5.56
C LYS A 477 2.43 -2.11 5.11
N ALA A 478 2.60 -3.42 5.14
CA ALA A 478 3.79 -4.09 4.65
C ALA A 478 3.69 -4.33 3.13
N VAL A 479 4.75 -4.02 2.41
CA VAL A 479 4.91 -4.32 0.99
C VAL A 479 6.08 -5.29 0.83
N PRO A 480 5.82 -6.57 0.52
CA PRO A 480 6.87 -7.54 0.21
C PRO A 480 7.79 -7.05 -0.91
N VAL A 481 9.09 -7.08 -0.64
CA VAL A 481 10.12 -6.78 -1.64
C VAL A 481 10.18 -7.97 -2.60
N PRO A 482 10.09 -7.76 -3.93
CA PRO A 482 10.28 -8.82 -4.90
C PRO A 482 11.68 -9.42 -4.76
N GLU A 483 11.77 -10.73 -4.57
CA GLU A 483 13.03 -11.46 -4.67
C GLU A 483 13.23 -11.90 -6.11
N PRO A 484 14.46 -11.90 -6.66
CA PRO A 484 14.73 -12.45 -7.97
C PRO A 484 14.24 -13.91 -7.99
N GLU A 485 13.47 -14.27 -9.02
CA GLU A 485 13.09 -15.65 -9.26
C GLU A 485 14.39 -16.45 -9.35
N LYS A 486 14.72 -17.23 -8.31
CA LYS A 486 15.80 -18.20 -8.46
C LYS A 486 15.30 -19.17 -9.54
N GLU A 487 15.99 -19.29 -10.66
CA GLU A 487 15.79 -20.42 -11.57
C GLU A 487 16.01 -21.70 -10.75
N GLY A 488 14.96 -22.50 -10.60
CA GLY A 488 14.96 -23.62 -9.65
C GLY A 488 14.50 -23.29 -8.24
N ALA A 489 13.85 -22.14 -8.01
CA ALA A 489 12.94 -21.96 -6.89
C ALA A 489 11.80 -22.96 -7.06
N VAL A 490 12.03 -24.16 -6.54
CA VAL A 490 11.01 -25.14 -6.20
C VAL A 490 9.84 -24.36 -5.61
N GLU A 491 8.61 -24.56 -6.10
CA GLU A 491 7.40 -24.23 -5.35
C GLU A 491 7.70 -24.53 -3.88
N GLY A 492 7.88 -23.49 -3.04
CA GLY A 492 8.66 -23.62 -1.80
C GLY A 492 8.26 -24.89 -1.07
N GLU A 493 9.23 -25.81 -0.88
CA GLU A 493 9.01 -27.23 -0.56
C GLU A 493 7.63 -27.45 0.06
N ALA A 494 6.69 -27.97 -0.74
CA ALA A 494 5.31 -28.16 -0.29
C ALA A 494 5.35 -28.80 1.10
N ILE A 495 4.86 -28.10 2.14
CA ILE A 495 5.01 -28.54 3.54
C ILE A 495 4.68 -30.03 3.63
N ARG A 496 5.71 -30.84 3.90
CA ARG A 496 5.62 -32.29 4.02
C ARG A 496 5.58 -32.69 5.47
N PHE A 497 4.90 -33.80 5.74
CA PHE A 497 4.85 -34.45 7.04
C PHE A 497 5.32 -35.91 6.92
N ASP A 498 6.15 -36.20 5.92
CA ASP A 498 6.66 -37.54 5.64
C ASP A 498 7.30 -38.15 6.91
N GLY A 499 6.86 -39.35 7.27
CA GLY A 499 7.31 -40.08 8.45
C GLY A 499 6.68 -39.64 9.79
N GLN A 500 5.97 -38.51 9.83
CA GLN A 500 5.26 -38.04 11.03
C GLN A 500 3.91 -38.73 11.21
N VAL A 501 3.46 -38.81 12.46
CA VAL A 501 2.17 -39.40 12.83
C VAL A 501 1.25 -38.34 13.42
N ALA A 502 0.04 -38.24 12.88
CA ALA A 502 -0.98 -37.29 13.30
C ALA A 502 -2.24 -37.99 13.84
N ILE A 503 -2.72 -37.54 14.99
CA ILE A 503 -4.08 -37.86 15.47
C ILE A 503 -4.99 -36.69 15.14
N VAL A 504 -6.12 -36.96 14.51
CA VAL A 504 -7.20 -35.99 14.33
C VAL A 504 -8.46 -36.54 14.99
N THR A 505 -8.97 -35.83 16.00
CA THR A 505 -10.21 -36.21 16.70
C THR A 505 -11.45 -35.64 16.01
N GLY A 506 -12.57 -36.36 16.01
CA GLY A 506 -13.78 -36.00 15.26
C GLY A 506 -13.53 -35.91 13.75
N ALA A 507 -12.74 -36.85 13.23
CA ALA A 507 -12.22 -36.82 11.86
C ALA A 507 -13.08 -37.57 10.83
N GLY A 508 -14.20 -38.15 11.23
CA GLY A 508 -15.10 -38.88 10.33
C GLY A 508 -15.87 -37.97 9.37
N ALA A 509 -16.01 -36.68 9.68
CA ALA A 509 -16.73 -35.70 8.86
C ALA A 509 -16.18 -34.26 9.01
N GLY A 510 -16.78 -33.32 8.28
CA GLY A 510 -16.54 -31.89 8.45
C GLY A 510 -15.06 -31.47 8.31
N LEU A 511 -14.63 -30.54 9.16
CA LEU A 511 -13.26 -30.01 9.16
C LEU A 511 -12.22 -31.07 9.55
N GLY A 512 -12.52 -31.93 10.54
CA GLY A 512 -11.64 -33.02 10.95
C GLY A 512 -11.28 -33.95 9.79
N ARG A 513 -12.26 -34.32 8.96
CA ARG A 513 -12.02 -35.09 7.73
C ARG A 513 -11.09 -34.36 6.76
N VAL A 514 -11.28 -33.05 6.57
CA VAL A 514 -10.41 -32.25 5.68
C VAL A 514 -8.98 -32.20 6.21
N TYR A 515 -8.80 -32.03 7.52
CA TYR A 515 -7.48 -32.05 8.15
C TYR A 515 -6.79 -33.40 7.96
N ALA A 516 -7.50 -34.51 8.22
CA ALA A 516 -6.96 -35.86 8.07
C ALA A 516 -6.53 -36.15 6.62
N LEU A 517 -7.37 -35.81 5.64
CA LEU A 517 -7.06 -36.01 4.22
C LEU A 517 -5.87 -35.16 3.78
N GLU A 518 -5.80 -33.90 4.20
CA GLU A 518 -4.74 -32.99 3.76
C GLU A 518 -3.38 -33.31 4.43
N LEU A 519 -3.39 -33.74 5.70
CA LEU A 519 -2.19 -34.25 6.36
C LEU A 519 -1.67 -35.51 5.67
N ALA A 520 -2.56 -36.46 5.37
CA ALA A 520 -2.18 -37.69 4.66
C ALA A 520 -1.64 -37.42 3.26
N LYS A 521 -2.29 -36.53 2.49
CA LYS A 521 -1.82 -36.09 1.16
C LYS A 521 -0.41 -35.51 1.19
N ARG A 522 0.00 -34.94 2.33
CA ARG A 522 1.33 -34.36 2.57
C ARG A 522 2.32 -35.31 3.24
N GLY A 523 1.97 -36.59 3.40
CA GLY A 523 2.88 -37.65 3.85
C GLY A 523 2.74 -38.09 5.32
N ALA A 524 1.82 -37.48 6.09
CA ALA A 524 1.58 -37.93 7.46
C ALA A 524 0.87 -39.29 7.48
N ARG A 525 1.21 -40.13 8.46
CA ARG A 525 0.42 -41.30 8.84
C ARG A 525 -0.66 -40.85 9.82
N VAL A 526 -1.93 -41.18 9.57
CA VAL A 526 -3.04 -40.52 10.29
C VAL A 526 -3.88 -41.51 11.09
N VAL A 527 -4.06 -41.23 12.38
CA VAL A 527 -5.13 -41.84 13.19
C VAL A 527 -6.39 -40.99 13.04
N VAL A 528 -7.41 -41.58 12.43
CA VAL A 528 -8.73 -40.96 12.23
C VAL A 528 -9.61 -41.38 13.41
N ASN A 529 -9.68 -40.54 14.44
CA ASN A 529 -10.57 -40.79 15.58
C ASN A 529 -11.97 -40.20 15.29
N ASP A 530 -13.01 -41.03 15.41
CA ASP A 530 -14.40 -40.57 15.43
C ASP A 530 -15.27 -41.61 16.16
N LEU A 531 -16.06 -41.16 17.13
CA LEU A 531 -17.01 -42.01 17.87
C LEU A 531 -18.18 -42.48 16.99
N GLY A 532 -18.39 -41.85 15.82
CA GLY A 532 -19.44 -42.18 14.86
C GLY A 532 -20.84 -41.75 15.29
N GLY A 533 -20.94 -40.83 16.26
CA GLY A 533 -22.20 -40.24 16.68
C GLY A 533 -22.72 -39.16 15.72
N ALA A 534 -24.01 -38.85 15.82
CA ALA A 534 -24.61 -37.72 15.11
C ALA A 534 -24.07 -36.36 15.63
N ARG A 535 -24.38 -35.26 14.91
CA ARG A 535 -23.95 -33.89 15.30
C ARG A 535 -24.43 -33.47 16.69
N ASP A 536 -25.57 -34.02 17.10
CA ASP A 536 -26.12 -33.89 18.44
C ASP A 536 -25.51 -34.93 19.41
N GLY A 537 -24.29 -35.41 19.17
CA GLY A 537 -23.53 -36.30 20.05
C GLY A 537 -24.24 -37.59 20.46
N SER A 538 -25.31 -37.99 19.77
CA SER A 538 -26.05 -39.23 20.05
C SER A 538 -25.56 -40.37 19.17
N GLY A 539 -25.63 -41.60 19.68
CA GLY A 539 -25.18 -42.80 18.97
C GLY A 539 -23.65 -42.98 18.93
N SER A 540 -23.25 -44.12 18.38
CA SER A 540 -21.85 -44.49 18.13
C SER A 540 -21.78 -45.42 16.91
N GLY A 541 -20.68 -45.40 16.18
CA GLY A 541 -20.46 -46.26 15.00
C GLY A 541 -19.04 -46.13 14.44
N SER A 542 -18.68 -47.00 13.50
CA SER A 542 -17.33 -47.01 12.90
C SER A 542 -17.27 -46.37 11.50
N GLU A 543 -18.39 -46.39 10.76
CA GLU A 543 -18.41 -46.09 9.33
C GLU A 543 -17.83 -44.72 8.94
N ALA A 544 -18.00 -43.70 9.81
CA ALA A 544 -17.53 -42.35 9.52
C ALA A 544 -16.00 -42.28 9.47
N ALA A 545 -15.31 -42.85 10.47
CA ALA A 545 -13.86 -42.93 10.48
C ALA A 545 -13.35 -43.88 9.38
N ASP A 546 -14.02 -45.03 9.19
CA ASP A 546 -13.63 -46.04 8.21
C ASP A 546 -13.59 -45.48 6.78
N ARG A 547 -14.63 -44.76 6.36
CA ARG A 547 -14.69 -44.12 5.02
C ARG A 547 -13.56 -43.12 4.78
N VAL A 548 -13.10 -42.43 5.83
CA VAL A 548 -11.98 -41.47 5.71
C VAL A 548 -10.66 -42.22 5.61
N VAL A 549 -10.48 -43.28 6.39
CA VAL A 549 -9.31 -44.17 6.31
C VAL A 549 -9.21 -44.83 4.93
N GLU A 550 -10.31 -45.38 4.41
CA GLU A 550 -10.38 -45.94 3.05
C GLU A 550 -9.96 -44.91 2.01
N LYS A 551 -10.52 -43.69 2.07
CA LYS A 551 -10.17 -42.63 1.13
C LYS A 551 -8.69 -42.22 1.20
N ILE A 552 -8.10 -42.19 2.40
CA ILE A 552 -6.67 -41.92 2.57
C ILE A 552 -5.84 -43.03 1.91
N ARG A 553 -6.20 -44.30 2.14
CA ARG A 553 -5.52 -45.46 1.57
C ARG A 553 -5.65 -45.52 0.04
N GLU A 554 -6.83 -45.25 -0.50
CA GLU A 554 -7.06 -45.13 -1.95
C GLU A 554 -6.21 -44.03 -2.59
N SER A 555 -5.89 -42.98 -1.84
CA SER A 555 -5.03 -41.88 -2.28
C SER A 555 -3.53 -42.16 -2.05
N GLY A 556 -3.17 -43.38 -1.62
CA GLY A 556 -1.78 -43.81 -1.38
C GLY A 556 -1.19 -43.41 -0.03
N GLY A 557 -2.00 -42.91 0.91
CA GLY A 557 -1.57 -42.58 2.27
C GLY A 557 -1.80 -43.72 3.27
N GLU A 558 -1.27 -43.57 4.48
CA GLU A 558 -1.44 -44.52 5.58
C GLU A 558 -2.35 -43.97 6.67
N ALA A 559 -3.37 -44.74 7.04
CA ALA A 559 -4.27 -44.36 8.13
C ALA A 559 -4.87 -45.57 8.85
N VAL A 560 -5.24 -45.37 10.12
CA VAL A 560 -6.01 -46.31 10.96
C VAL A 560 -7.16 -45.58 11.65
N ALA A 561 -8.27 -46.27 11.86
CA ALA A 561 -9.43 -45.71 12.54
C ALA A 561 -9.31 -45.96 14.06
N ASN A 562 -9.85 -45.03 14.85
CA ASN A 562 -10.09 -45.22 16.28
C ASN A 562 -11.51 -44.73 16.61
N TYR A 563 -12.20 -45.43 17.50
CA TYR A 563 -13.61 -45.15 17.80
C TYR A 563 -13.85 -44.74 19.26
N ASP A 564 -12.78 -44.46 20.00
CA ASP A 564 -12.87 -44.08 21.41
C ASP A 564 -13.44 -42.67 21.58
N SER A 565 -14.12 -42.46 22.70
CA SER A 565 -14.62 -41.13 23.06
C SER A 565 -13.52 -40.27 23.65
N VAL A 566 -13.38 -39.04 23.15
CA VAL A 566 -12.49 -38.04 23.75
C VAL A 566 -12.96 -37.62 25.16
N ALA A 567 -14.24 -37.80 25.48
CA ALA A 567 -14.85 -37.28 26.71
C ALA A 567 -14.31 -37.93 28.00
N THR A 568 -13.64 -39.08 27.91
CA THR A 568 -13.08 -39.80 29.06
C THR A 568 -11.56 -39.85 29.03
N ALA A 569 -10.94 -40.02 30.20
CA ALA A 569 -9.48 -40.14 30.31
C ALA A 569 -8.97 -41.43 29.65
N GLU A 570 -9.73 -42.52 29.80
CA GLU A 570 -9.44 -43.83 29.23
C GLU A 570 -9.53 -43.79 27.69
N GLY A 571 -10.56 -43.14 27.15
CA GLY A 571 -10.70 -42.99 25.70
C GLY A 571 -9.62 -42.07 25.12
N GLY A 572 -9.28 -40.98 25.82
CA GLY A 572 -8.16 -40.13 25.45
C GLY A 572 -6.81 -40.88 25.40
N GLN A 573 -6.58 -41.80 26.34
CA GLN A 573 -5.42 -42.69 26.33
C GLN A 573 -5.47 -43.69 25.17
N GLY A 574 -6.60 -44.36 24.95
CA GLY A 574 -6.79 -45.34 23.86
C GLY A 574 -6.57 -44.75 22.45
N ILE A 575 -6.97 -43.50 22.23
CA ILE A 575 -6.69 -42.77 20.98
C ILE A 575 -5.18 -42.63 20.75
N VAL A 576 -4.42 -42.28 21.80
CA VAL A 576 -2.97 -42.12 21.72
C VAL A 576 -2.29 -43.47 21.55
N ASP A 577 -2.74 -44.49 22.29
CA ASP A 577 -2.21 -45.86 22.20
C ASP A 577 -2.39 -46.40 20.77
N THR A 578 -3.52 -46.13 20.11
CA THR A 578 -3.73 -46.51 18.71
C THR A 578 -2.64 -45.96 17.78
N ALA A 579 -2.18 -44.71 17.98
CA ALA A 579 -1.10 -44.14 17.18
C ALA A 579 0.24 -44.84 17.44
N ILE A 580 0.51 -45.17 18.70
CA ILE A 580 1.74 -45.85 19.10
C ILE A 580 1.75 -47.30 18.59
N ASP A 581 0.65 -48.03 18.73
CA ASP A 581 0.54 -49.42 18.30
C ASP A 581 0.61 -49.55 16.78
N ALA A 582 -0.03 -48.64 16.04
CA ALA A 582 -0.04 -48.70 14.57
C ALA A 582 1.24 -48.17 13.93
N PHE A 583 1.83 -47.10 14.49
CA PHE A 583 2.88 -46.34 13.80
C PHE A 583 4.16 -46.11 14.62
N GLY A 584 4.16 -46.50 15.90
CA GLY A 584 5.31 -46.45 16.80
C GLY A 584 5.65 -45.06 17.35
N ARG A 585 4.92 -44.00 16.97
CA ARG A 585 5.20 -42.61 17.37
C ARG A 585 3.96 -41.71 17.28
N LEU A 586 4.09 -40.50 17.81
CA LEU A 586 3.09 -39.44 17.72
C LEU A 586 3.80 -38.08 17.64
N ASP A 587 3.45 -37.27 16.64
CA ASP A 587 4.10 -35.98 16.36
C ASP A 587 3.09 -34.81 16.33
N ILE A 588 1.86 -35.08 15.88
CA ILE A 588 0.82 -34.06 15.66
C ILE A 588 -0.47 -34.51 16.35
N LEU A 589 -1.11 -33.61 17.10
CA LEU A 589 -2.44 -33.80 17.66
C LEU A 589 -3.32 -32.62 17.26
N ILE A 590 -4.48 -32.91 16.67
CA ILE A 590 -5.52 -31.94 16.38
C ILE A 590 -6.77 -32.29 17.20
N ASN A 591 -7.04 -31.48 18.22
CA ASN A 591 -8.28 -31.53 19.00
C ASN A 591 -9.40 -30.83 18.21
N ASN A 592 -10.11 -31.59 17.38
CA ASN A 592 -11.20 -31.09 16.54
C ASN A 592 -12.58 -31.65 16.94
N ALA A 593 -12.63 -32.74 17.72
CA ALA A 593 -13.90 -33.32 18.16
C ALA A 593 -14.80 -32.29 18.85
N GLY A 594 -16.07 -32.25 18.45
CA GLY A 594 -17.05 -31.33 18.99
C GLY A 594 -18.47 -31.79 18.69
N ILE A 595 -19.36 -31.58 19.66
CA ILE A 595 -20.81 -31.83 19.55
C ILE A 595 -21.61 -30.54 19.79
N LEU A 596 -22.86 -30.48 19.33
CA LEU A 596 -23.76 -29.35 19.61
C LEU A 596 -24.97 -29.79 20.44
N ARG A 597 -25.43 -28.89 21.31
CA ARG A 597 -26.68 -29.00 22.10
C ARG A 597 -27.39 -27.65 22.07
N ASP A 598 -27.92 -27.29 20.91
CA ASP A 598 -28.49 -25.95 20.70
C ASP A 598 -29.77 -25.76 21.51
N LYS A 599 -29.67 -24.99 22.59
CA LYS A 599 -30.79 -24.54 23.44
C LYS A 599 -30.56 -23.10 23.86
N THR A 600 -31.64 -22.35 24.06
CA THR A 600 -31.56 -21.06 24.73
C THR A 600 -31.09 -21.27 26.18
N LEU A 601 -30.47 -20.26 26.80
CA LEU A 601 -29.92 -20.40 28.16
C LEU A 601 -30.93 -20.96 29.17
N VAL A 602 -32.20 -20.55 29.07
CA VAL A 602 -33.30 -21.02 29.95
C VAL A 602 -33.67 -22.48 29.71
N LYS A 603 -33.43 -23.02 28.51
CA LYS A 603 -33.75 -24.40 28.11
C LYS A 603 -32.51 -25.32 28.12
N MET A 604 -31.39 -24.83 28.64
CA MET A 604 -30.15 -25.57 28.72
C MET A 604 -30.15 -26.43 29.98
N GLU A 605 -30.49 -27.71 29.81
CA GLU A 605 -30.40 -28.69 30.90
C GLU A 605 -28.94 -28.97 31.26
N PRO A 606 -28.60 -29.19 32.55
CA PRO A 606 -27.23 -29.47 32.99
C PRO A 606 -26.53 -30.58 32.21
N GLU A 607 -27.24 -31.65 31.85
CA GLU A 607 -26.66 -32.80 31.14
C GLU A 607 -26.22 -32.44 29.73
N ASN A 608 -26.92 -31.50 29.07
CA ASN A 608 -26.54 -31.01 27.75
C ASN A 608 -25.32 -30.09 27.82
N TRP A 609 -25.25 -29.26 28.87
CA TRP A 609 -24.08 -28.44 29.15
C TRP A 609 -22.86 -29.31 29.44
N ASP A 610 -23.01 -30.28 30.33
CA ASP A 610 -21.94 -31.18 30.75
C ASP A 610 -21.43 -32.01 29.58
N ALA A 611 -22.30 -32.54 28.71
CA ALA A 611 -21.88 -33.25 27.51
C ALA A 611 -21.02 -32.39 26.56
N VAL A 612 -21.39 -31.12 26.35
CA VAL A 612 -20.60 -30.20 25.52
C VAL A 612 -19.25 -29.90 26.19
N MET A 613 -19.24 -29.66 27.50
CA MET A 613 -18.02 -29.39 28.26
C MET A 613 -17.08 -30.61 28.29
N ASP A 614 -17.63 -31.81 28.41
CA ASP A 614 -16.89 -33.07 28.43
C ASP A 614 -16.19 -33.32 27.08
N VAL A 615 -16.82 -33.01 25.96
CA VAL A 615 -16.20 -33.16 24.63
C VAL A 615 -15.26 -32.00 24.30
N HIS A 616 -15.71 -30.74 24.45
CA HIS A 616 -14.99 -29.57 23.93
C HIS A 616 -13.83 -29.14 24.84
N LEU A 617 -14.02 -29.20 26.15
CA LEU A 617 -13.01 -28.77 27.12
C LEU A 617 -12.24 -29.95 27.69
N LYS A 618 -12.94 -30.91 28.32
CA LYS A 618 -12.25 -32.06 28.91
C LYS A 618 -11.67 -32.97 27.84
N GLY A 619 -12.34 -33.13 26.70
CA GLY A 619 -11.83 -33.96 25.62
C GLY A 619 -10.48 -33.51 25.08
N ALA A 620 -10.30 -32.20 24.90
CA ALA A 620 -9.00 -31.64 24.55
C ALA A 620 -7.93 -31.98 25.61
N TYR A 621 -8.24 -31.89 26.90
CA TYR A 621 -7.32 -32.26 27.97
C TYR A 621 -7.01 -33.76 28.00
N ASN A 622 -8.04 -34.62 27.91
CA ASN A 622 -7.94 -36.08 28.01
C ASN A 622 -7.04 -36.68 26.93
N VAL A 623 -7.04 -36.12 25.72
CA VAL A 623 -6.18 -36.58 24.62
C VAL A 623 -4.82 -35.88 24.66
N THR A 624 -4.78 -34.57 24.96
CA THR A 624 -3.52 -33.79 24.95
C THR A 624 -2.55 -34.27 26.02
N ARG A 625 -3.02 -34.60 27.23
CA ARG A 625 -2.14 -35.04 28.32
C ARG A 625 -1.33 -36.29 27.94
N PRO A 626 -1.93 -37.43 27.55
CA PRO A 626 -1.16 -38.61 27.13
C PRO A 626 -0.37 -38.37 25.84
N ALA A 627 -0.91 -37.62 24.88
CA ALA A 627 -0.19 -37.28 23.65
C ALA A 627 1.09 -36.49 23.92
N PHE A 628 1.03 -35.49 24.82
CA PHE A 628 2.17 -34.66 25.19
C PHE A 628 3.28 -35.47 25.88
N VAL A 629 2.92 -36.46 26.72
CA VAL A 629 3.91 -37.37 27.31
C VAL A 629 4.70 -38.07 26.22
N LYS A 630 4.02 -38.62 25.19
CA LYS A 630 4.67 -39.31 24.06
C LYS A 630 5.44 -38.38 23.14
N MET A 631 4.89 -37.22 22.80
CA MET A 631 5.60 -36.23 21.97
C MET A 631 6.86 -35.71 22.65
N ARG A 632 6.89 -35.61 23.99
CA ARG A 632 8.09 -35.22 24.74
C ARG A 632 9.18 -36.30 24.71
N GLU A 633 8.80 -37.58 24.68
CA GLU A 633 9.74 -38.71 24.56
C GLU A 633 10.42 -38.74 23.18
N ASN A 634 9.79 -38.17 22.15
CA ASN A 634 10.30 -38.13 20.77
C ASN A 634 11.30 -36.98 20.48
N ARG A 635 11.78 -36.27 21.51
CA ARG A 635 12.66 -35.09 21.38
C ARG A 635 14.16 -35.41 21.48
#